data_AF-A0AAV5TKI6-F1
#
_entry.id   AF-A0AAV5TKI6-F1
#
_cell.length_a   1.000
_cell.length_b   1.000
_cell.length_c   1.000
_cell.angle_alpha   90.00
_cell.angle_beta   90.00
_cell.angle_gamma   90.00
#
_symmetry.space_group_name_H-M   'P 1'
#
loop_
_entity.id
_entity.type
_entity.pdbx_description
1 polymer ?
#
loop_
_entity_poly.entity_id
_entity_poly.type
_entity_poly.pdbx_seq_one_letter_code
_entity_poly.pdbx_strand_id
1 'polypeptide(L)'
;SPPIASQLSRCDKTTKKRPDIQGLRGISIIAVILFHINKKLCPRGFLGVDIFFVISGFLISSILTREPFLTTISISHFYSRRFTRIVPLYVLTLLITLAFAIWILAPLDLREVIHSTKWAAIFAKNIQQILELGDYWTQASEFAPLLHSWSLSVEVQFYLFAPLLQYLISSIQGAQLRLVFTLAITSASLFHYGFPNGSSRFFSLPCRLWQFTTG
;
A
#
# COMPACT_ATOMS: atom_id res chain seq x y z
N SER A 1 29.13 16.16 -32.92
CA SER A 1 28.31 15.30 -32.04
C SER A 1 28.57 15.71 -30.60
N PRO A 2 27.56 16.07 -29.78
CA PRO A 2 27.83 16.40 -28.39
C PRO A 2 28.25 15.13 -27.63
N PRO A 3 29.15 15.24 -26.63
CA PRO A 3 29.67 14.09 -25.89
C PRO A 3 28.59 13.47 -24.99
N ILE A 4 28.56 12.14 -24.92
CA ILE A 4 27.60 11.32 -24.13
C ILE A 4 27.49 11.80 -22.67
N ALA A 5 28.56 12.37 -22.11
CA ALA A 5 28.59 12.95 -20.77
C ALA A 5 27.58 14.12 -20.57
N SER A 6 27.26 14.90 -21.61
CA SER A 6 26.30 16.00 -21.52
C SER A 6 24.83 15.55 -21.55
N GLN A 7 24.56 14.29 -21.91
CA GLN A 7 23.22 13.70 -21.82
C GLN A 7 22.97 13.08 -20.44
N LEU A 8 24.02 12.56 -19.79
CA LEU A 8 23.94 12.05 -18.43
C LEU A 8 23.75 13.17 -17.39
N SER A 9 24.28 14.38 -17.62
CA SER A 9 24.11 15.52 -16.70
C SER A 9 22.72 16.16 -16.73
N ARG A 10 21.94 15.98 -17.81
CA ARG A 10 20.54 16.45 -17.91
C ARG A 10 19.53 15.52 -17.24
N CYS A 11 19.95 14.31 -16.88
CA CYS A 11 19.12 13.34 -16.16
C CYS A 11 19.21 13.50 -14.64
N ASP A 12 19.78 14.59 -14.14
CA ASP A 12 19.66 14.99 -12.73
C ASP A 12 18.69 16.16 -12.59
N LYS A 13 17.49 16.01 -13.16
CA LYS A 13 16.35 16.75 -12.63
C LYS A 13 16.07 16.15 -11.27
N THR A 14 16.67 16.73 -10.25
CA THR A 14 16.36 16.48 -8.84
C THR A 14 14.85 16.27 -8.73
N THR A 15 14.43 15.03 -8.52
CA THR A 15 13.03 14.74 -8.22
C THR A 15 12.79 15.39 -6.88
N LYS A 16 12.33 16.64 -6.89
CA LYS A 16 12.07 17.43 -5.69
C LYS A 16 11.21 16.54 -4.80
N LYS A 17 11.81 16.01 -3.72
CA LYS A 17 11.08 15.21 -2.74
C LYS A 17 9.93 16.11 -2.32
N ARG A 18 8.72 15.56 -2.36
CA ARG A 18 7.49 16.24 -1.95
C ARG A 18 7.23 15.89 -0.47
N PRO A 19 7.89 16.59 0.49
CA PRO A 19 7.72 16.30 1.92
C PRO A 19 6.28 16.57 2.38
N ASP A 20 5.58 17.49 1.70
CA ASP A 20 4.15 17.75 1.84
C ASP A 20 3.32 16.47 1.71
N ILE A 21 3.54 15.69 0.65
CA ILE A 21 2.80 14.44 0.41
C ILE A 21 3.16 13.38 1.46
N GLN A 22 4.42 13.32 1.88
CA GLN A 22 4.85 12.38 2.92
C GLN A 22 4.28 12.76 4.28
N GLY A 23 4.17 14.07 4.57
CA GLY A 23 3.50 14.60 5.76
C GLY A 23 2.02 14.24 5.78
N LEU A 24 1.32 14.37 4.65
CA LEU A 24 -0.09 13.95 4.54
C LEU A 24 -0.26 12.44 4.82
N ARG A 25 0.62 11.58 4.31
CA ARG A 25 0.62 10.14 4.66
C ARG A 25 0.84 9.91 6.16
N GLY A 26 1.75 10.69 6.77
CA GLY A 26 1.98 10.66 8.21
C GLY A 26 0.73 11.03 9.01
N ILE A 27 0.03 12.09 8.61
CA ILE A 27 -1.23 12.53 9.24
C ILE A 27 -2.29 11.43 9.14
N SER A 28 -2.41 10.78 7.98
CA SER A 28 -3.31 9.64 7.78
C SER A 28 -3.04 8.50 8.77
N ILE A 29 -1.76 8.14 8.96
CA ILE A 29 -1.36 7.09 9.90
C ILE A 29 -1.66 7.51 11.36
N ILE A 30 -1.37 8.77 11.72
CA ILE A 30 -1.66 9.30 13.06
C ILE A 30 -3.16 9.21 13.37
N ALA A 31 -4.03 9.56 12.41
CA ALA A 31 -5.48 9.45 12.58
C ALA A 31 -5.92 8.00 12.87
N VAL A 32 -5.32 7.01 12.18
CA VAL A 32 -5.59 5.58 12.40
C VAL A 32 -5.12 5.15 13.78
N ILE A 33 -3.92 5.58 14.21
CA ILE A 33 -3.39 5.28 15.54
C ILE A 33 -4.32 5.84 16.63
N LEU A 34 -4.72 7.10 16.52
CA LEU A 34 -5.63 7.74 17.48
C LEU A 34 -6.98 7.02 17.58
N PHE A 35 -7.52 6.55 16.46
CA PHE A 35 -8.75 5.76 16.43
C PHE A 35 -8.62 4.45 17.21
N HIS A 36 -7.46 3.78 17.14
CA HIS A 36 -7.21 2.53 17.88
C HIS A 36 -6.91 2.77 19.36
N ILE A 37 -6.24 3.86 19.73
CA ILE A 37 -5.98 4.22 21.13
C ILE A 37 -7.30 4.54 21.84
N ASN A 38 -8.11 5.42 21.25
CA ASN A 38 -9.40 5.79 21.82
C ASN A 38 -10.33 6.31 20.72
N LYS A 39 -11.38 5.55 20.43
CA LYS A 39 -12.39 5.89 19.43
C LYS A 39 -13.02 7.27 19.66
N LYS A 40 -13.06 7.80 20.89
CA LYS A 40 -13.58 9.15 21.18
C LYS A 40 -12.65 10.28 20.70
N LEU A 41 -11.33 10.05 20.62
CA LEU A 41 -10.38 11.05 20.17
C LEU A 41 -10.50 11.30 18.66
N CYS A 42 -10.73 10.24 17.88
CA CYS A 42 -10.92 10.35 16.44
C CYS A 42 -11.93 9.32 15.93
N PRO A 43 -13.25 9.57 16.05
CA PRO A 43 -14.30 8.58 15.72
C PRO A 43 -14.26 8.09 14.27
N ARG A 44 -13.73 8.91 13.37
CA ARG A 44 -13.59 8.63 11.93
C ARG A 44 -12.15 8.40 11.50
N GLY A 45 -11.23 8.16 12.44
CA GLY A 45 -9.80 8.00 12.14
C GLY A 45 -9.48 6.76 11.30
N PHE A 46 -10.39 5.78 11.23
CA PHE A 46 -10.28 4.66 10.28
C PHE A 46 -10.22 5.09 8.81
N LEU A 47 -10.81 6.26 8.45
CA LEU A 47 -10.71 6.86 7.12
C LEU A 47 -9.25 7.23 6.76
N GLY A 48 -8.36 7.31 7.75
CA GLY A 48 -6.94 7.52 7.51
C GLY A 48 -6.34 6.44 6.60
N VAL A 49 -6.80 5.19 6.67
CA VAL A 49 -6.34 4.14 5.74
C VAL A 49 -6.74 4.45 4.30
N ASP A 50 -7.96 4.94 4.10
CA ASP A 50 -8.47 5.30 2.78
C ASP A 50 -7.67 6.47 2.19
N ILE A 51 -7.43 7.51 2.99
CA ILE A 51 -6.61 8.67 2.59
C ILE A 51 -5.18 8.24 2.27
N PHE A 52 -4.60 7.34 3.07
CA PHE A 52 -3.25 6.81 2.83
C PHE A 52 -3.15 6.11 1.47
N PHE A 53 -4.12 5.26 1.12
CA PHE A 53 -4.13 4.59 -0.19
C PHE A 53 -4.33 5.55 -1.36
N VAL A 54 -5.19 6.56 -1.23
CA VAL A 54 -5.35 7.61 -2.25
C VAL A 54 -4.05 8.37 -2.48
N ILE A 55 -3.38 8.78 -1.41
CA ILE A 55 -2.09 9.49 -1.52
C ILE A 55 -1.01 8.58 -2.14
N SER A 56 -1.01 7.29 -1.80
CA SER A 56 -0.09 6.31 -2.40
C SER A 56 -0.38 6.12 -3.89
N GLY A 57 -1.64 6.06 -4.31
CA GLY A 57 -2.06 6.05 -5.72
C GLY A 57 -1.51 7.24 -6.49
N PHE A 58 -1.80 8.46 -6.01
CA PHE A 58 -1.32 9.71 -6.60
C PHE A 58 0.21 9.76 -6.72
N LEU A 59 0.92 9.37 -5.64
CA LEU A 59 2.37 9.38 -5.64
C LEU A 59 2.93 8.42 -6.69
N ILE A 60 2.44 7.19 -6.77
CA ILE A 60 2.91 6.19 -7.72
C ILE A 60 2.56 6.58 -9.16
N SER A 61 1.31 6.99 -9.40
CA SER A 61 0.84 7.49 -10.69
C SER A 61 1.70 8.67 -11.17
N SER A 62 1.97 9.66 -10.31
CA SER A 62 2.80 10.82 -10.64
C SER A 62 4.26 10.48 -10.97
N ILE A 63 4.76 9.33 -10.48
CA ILE A 63 6.12 8.88 -10.80
C ILE A 63 6.12 8.09 -12.11
N LEU A 64 5.15 7.19 -12.30
CA LEU A 64 5.07 6.35 -13.50
C LEU A 64 4.69 7.17 -14.75
N THR A 65 3.89 8.22 -14.62
CA THR A 65 3.52 9.13 -15.73
C THR A 65 4.64 10.07 -16.16
N ARG A 66 5.67 10.28 -15.34
CA ARG A 66 6.84 11.11 -15.68
C ARG A 66 7.84 10.38 -16.56
N GLU A 67 7.80 9.05 -16.59
CA GLU A 67 8.64 8.23 -17.44
C GLU A 67 7.96 8.09 -18.82
N PRO A 68 8.56 8.59 -19.90
CA PRO A 68 7.94 8.55 -21.23
C PRO A 68 7.80 7.13 -21.78
N PHE A 69 8.66 6.21 -21.34
CA PHE A 69 8.63 4.80 -21.73
C PHE A 69 8.89 3.90 -20.51
N LEU A 70 8.02 2.91 -20.32
CA LEU A 70 8.22 1.84 -19.36
C LEU A 70 9.20 0.83 -19.97
N THR A 71 10.47 0.93 -19.58
CA THR A 71 11.53 -0.01 -19.95
C THR A 71 11.83 -0.92 -18.78
N THR A 72 12.46 -2.07 -19.03
CA THR A 72 12.90 -2.99 -17.96
C THR A 72 13.79 -2.27 -16.93
N ILE A 73 14.62 -1.32 -17.38
CA ILE A 73 15.51 -0.53 -16.52
C ILE A 73 14.69 0.44 -15.66
N SER A 74 13.73 1.17 -16.23
CA SER A 74 12.92 2.13 -15.46
C SER A 74 12.02 1.42 -14.44
N ILE A 75 11.48 0.25 -14.79
CA ILE A 75 10.70 -0.60 -13.87
C ILE A 75 11.59 -1.19 -12.75
N SER A 76 12.77 -1.71 -13.09
CA SER A 76 13.73 -2.22 -12.09
C SER A 76 14.16 -1.13 -11.11
N HIS A 77 14.48 0.05 -11.62
CA HIS A 77 14.82 1.21 -10.79
C HIS A 77 13.63 1.70 -9.96
N PHE A 78 12.41 1.64 -10.50
CA PHE A 78 11.19 1.90 -9.74
C PHE A 78 11.11 0.97 -8.52
N TYR A 79 11.15 -0.35 -8.72
CA TYR A 79 11.03 -1.33 -7.63
C TYR A 79 12.18 -1.23 -6.62
N SER A 80 13.43 -1.13 -7.09
CA SER A 80 14.61 -1.04 -6.23
C SER A 80 14.52 0.12 -5.22
N ARG A 81 14.10 1.31 -5.66
CA ARG A 81 13.93 2.48 -4.77
C ARG A 81 12.85 2.29 -3.70
N ARG A 82 11.80 1.50 -3.97
CA ARG A 82 10.71 1.26 -3.00
C ARG A 82 11.10 0.17 -2.03
N PHE A 83 11.71 -0.90 -2.54
CA PHE A 83 12.16 -2.03 -1.73
C PHE A 83 13.21 -1.59 -0.70
N THR A 84 14.23 -0.84 -1.14
CA THR A 84 15.28 -0.28 -0.25
C THR A 84 14.74 0.70 0.79
N ARG A 85 13.57 1.32 0.57
CA ARG A 85 12.93 2.23 1.51
C ARG A 85 12.03 1.51 2.52
N ILE A 86 11.26 0.51 2.08
CA ILE A 86 10.17 -0.09 2.86
C ILE A 86 10.66 -1.30 3.65
N VAL A 87 11.44 -2.16 3.00
CA VAL A 87 11.79 -3.48 3.55
C VAL A 87 12.66 -3.38 4.80
N PRO A 88 13.71 -2.52 4.87
CA PRO A 88 14.56 -2.48 6.05
C PRO A 88 13.80 -2.14 7.33
N LEU A 89 12.95 -1.11 7.27
CA LEU A 89 12.17 -0.66 8.43
C LEU A 89 11.08 -1.67 8.77
N TYR A 90 10.43 -2.28 7.77
CA TYR A 90 9.40 -3.27 8.01
C TYR A 90 9.94 -4.57 8.62
N VAL A 91 11.06 -5.08 8.10
CA VAL A 91 11.73 -6.26 8.67
C VAL A 91 12.18 -5.97 10.10
N LEU A 92 12.72 -4.78 10.37
CA LEU A 92 13.06 -4.37 11.74
C LEU A 92 11.83 -4.41 12.66
N THR A 93 10.69 -3.86 12.23
CA THR A 93 9.43 -3.93 13.00
C THR A 93 9.00 -5.37 13.27
N LEU A 94 9.10 -6.27 12.28
CA LEU A 94 8.76 -7.69 12.45
C LEU A 94 9.69 -8.36 13.47
N LEU A 95 11.00 -8.13 13.38
CA LEU A 95 11.98 -8.70 14.30
C LEU A 95 11.79 -8.21 15.74
N ILE A 96 11.56 -6.90 15.92
CA ILE A 96 11.28 -6.31 17.23
C ILE A 96 9.99 -6.89 17.81
N THR A 97 8.93 -6.96 17.01
CA THR A 97 7.64 -7.53 17.45
C THR A 97 7.80 -8.98 17.88
N LEU A 98 8.55 -9.78 17.10
CA LEU A 98 8.81 -11.18 17.41
C LEU A 98 9.67 -11.35 18.67
N ALA A 99 10.70 -10.51 18.85
CA ALA A 99 11.54 -10.53 20.04
C ALA A 99 10.75 -10.24 21.32
N PHE A 100 9.89 -9.22 21.31
CA PHE A 100 8.99 -8.93 22.42
C PHE A 100 7.95 -10.03 22.64
N ALA A 101 7.40 -10.60 21.57
CA ALA A 101 6.45 -11.70 21.67
C ALA A 101 7.08 -12.92 22.35
N ILE A 102 8.32 -13.29 22.00
CA ILE A 102 9.06 -14.38 22.65
C ILE A 102 9.28 -14.11 24.14
N TRP A 103 9.54 -12.86 24.51
CA TRP A 103 9.85 -12.49 25.90
C TRP A 103 8.61 -12.38 26.81
N ILE A 104 7.45 -12.00 26.25
CA ILE A 104 6.25 -11.62 27.02
C ILE A 104 5.15 -12.66 26.95
N LEU A 105 4.94 -13.32 25.80
CA LEU A 105 3.72 -14.07 25.53
C LEU A 105 3.78 -15.54 25.97
N ALA A 106 2.60 -16.09 26.27
CA ALA A 106 2.43 -17.51 26.48
C ALA A 106 2.67 -18.31 25.17
N PRO A 107 2.99 -19.61 25.25
CA PRO A 107 3.32 -20.42 24.06
C PRO A 107 2.24 -20.48 22.98
N LEU A 108 0.95 -20.37 23.36
CA LEU A 108 -0.16 -20.37 22.41
C LEU A 108 -0.19 -19.07 21.60
N ASP A 109 -0.21 -17.92 22.26
CA ASP A 109 -0.20 -16.59 21.63
C ASP A 109 1.07 -16.37 20.80
N LEU A 110 2.22 -16.88 21.27
CA LEU A 110 3.47 -16.82 20.51
C LEU A 110 3.38 -17.57 19.17
N ARG A 111 2.69 -18.72 19.12
CA ARG A 111 2.50 -19.46 17.85
C ARG A 111 1.68 -18.64 16.87
N GLU A 112 0.67 -17.91 17.33
CA GLU A 112 -0.14 -17.03 16.48
C GLU A 112 0.65 -15.84 15.94
N VAL A 113 1.49 -15.22 16.78
CA VAL A 113 2.39 -14.14 16.34
C VAL A 113 3.41 -14.65 15.33
N ILE A 114 4.02 -15.83 15.55
CA ILE A 114 4.94 -16.45 14.58
C ILE A 114 4.20 -16.73 13.27
N HIS A 115 3.01 -17.31 13.32
CA HIS A 115 2.20 -17.58 12.14
C HIS A 115 1.89 -16.29 11.36
N SER A 116 1.43 -15.26 12.06
CA SER A 116 1.19 -13.93 11.49
C SER A 116 2.45 -13.29 10.91
N THR A 117 3.60 -13.50 11.52
CA THR A 117 4.89 -12.97 11.06
C THR A 117 5.28 -13.59 9.72
N LYS A 118 5.02 -14.89 9.50
CA LYS A 118 5.28 -15.56 8.22
C LYS A 118 4.50 -14.92 7.08
N TRP A 119 3.19 -14.71 7.27
CA TRP A 119 2.34 -14.01 6.31
C TRP A 119 2.75 -12.55 6.09
N ALA A 120 3.14 -11.87 7.17
CA ALA A 120 3.61 -10.49 7.12
C ALA A 120 4.94 -10.36 6.35
N ALA A 121 5.87 -11.29 6.52
CA ALA A 121 7.19 -11.29 5.88
C ALA A 121 7.12 -11.37 4.35
N ILE A 122 6.11 -12.07 3.81
CA ILE A 122 5.86 -12.17 2.37
C ILE A 122 4.87 -11.12 1.85
N PHE A 123 4.55 -10.08 2.64
CA PHE A 123 3.56 -9.05 2.30
C PHE A 123 2.18 -9.62 1.91
N ALA A 124 1.75 -10.66 2.62
CA ALA A 124 0.45 -11.33 2.42
C ALA A 124 -0.41 -11.33 3.70
N LYS A 125 -0.15 -10.41 4.64
CA LYS A 125 -0.92 -10.32 5.88
C LYS A 125 -2.40 -10.04 5.61
N ASN A 126 -2.72 -9.26 4.58
CA ASN A 126 -4.10 -9.03 4.15
C ASN A 126 -4.79 -10.31 3.64
N ILE A 127 -4.07 -11.22 2.97
CA ILE A 127 -4.61 -12.50 2.50
C ILE A 127 -4.92 -13.39 3.71
N GLN A 128 -4.01 -13.46 4.69
CA GLN A 128 -4.26 -14.17 5.94
C GLN A 128 -5.55 -13.69 6.60
N GLN A 129 -5.79 -12.37 6.66
CA GLN A 129 -7.01 -11.82 7.25
C GLN A 129 -8.28 -12.26 6.51
N ILE A 130 -8.21 -12.39 5.19
CA ILE A 130 -9.35 -12.85 4.37
C ILE A 130 -9.62 -14.34 4.63
N LEU A 131 -8.58 -15.16 4.71
CA LEU A 131 -8.68 -16.62 4.80
C LEU A 131 -8.98 -17.12 6.21
N GLU A 132 -8.41 -16.49 7.24
CA GLU A 132 -8.35 -17.06 8.59
C GLU A 132 -9.16 -16.29 9.64
N LEU A 133 -9.40 -14.98 9.43
CA LEU A 133 -9.76 -14.07 10.52
C LEU A 133 -11.05 -13.31 10.20
N GLY A 134 -12.13 -14.03 9.86
CA GLY A 134 -13.45 -13.47 9.52
C GLY A 134 -13.90 -12.27 10.40
N ASP A 135 -14.65 -11.34 9.78
CA ASP A 135 -15.10 -10.02 10.27
C ASP A 135 -14.04 -9.11 10.94
N TYR A 136 -13.66 -8.05 10.23
CA TYR A 136 -12.73 -6.97 10.64
C TYR A 136 -12.96 -6.41 12.07
N TRP A 137 -14.16 -6.56 12.63
CA TRP A 137 -14.57 -5.99 13.91
C TRP A 137 -14.54 -6.96 15.10
N THR A 138 -14.46 -8.28 14.86
CA THR A 138 -14.44 -9.29 15.95
C THR A 138 -13.08 -9.38 16.62
N GLN A 139 -12.01 -8.91 15.96
CA GLN A 139 -10.63 -9.04 16.43
C GLN A 139 -9.99 -7.77 17.00
N ALA A 140 -10.72 -6.65 17.03
CA ALA A 140 -10.25 -5.46 17.75
C ALA A 140 -10.20 -5.70 19.29
N SER A 141 -10.64 -6.87 19.76
CA SER A 141 -10.60 -7.30 21.16
C SER A 141 -9.57 -8.38 21.49
N GLU A 142 -8.87 -8.95 20.50
CA GLU A 142 -7.82 -9.96 20.71
C GLU A 142 -6.44 -9.38 20.36
N PHE A 143 -5.41 -9.78 21.11
CA PHE A 143 -4.05 -9.25 21.00
C PHE A 143 -3.43 -9.57 19.61
N ALA A 144 -3.51 -8.62 18.67
CA ALA A 144 -3.05 -8.78 17.28
C ALA A 144 -1.96 -7.75 16.90
N PRO A 145 -0.71 -7.89 17.36
CA PRO A 145 0.33 -6.87 17.22
C PRO A 145 0.74 -6.57 15.77
N LEU A 146 0.50 -7.52 14.85
CA LEU A 146 0.82 -7.39 13.43
C LEU A 146 -0.41 -7.08 12.55
N LEU A 147 -1.53 -6.67 13.15
CA LEU A 147 -2.76 -6.38 12.40
C LEU A 147 -2.51 -5.31 11.34
N HIS A 148 -1.96 -4.14 11.73
CA HIS A 148 -1.77 -2.99 10.83
C HIS A 148 -0.94 -3.28 9.56
N SER A 149 -0.11 -4.32 9.57
CA SER A 149 0.71 -4.78 8.43
C SER A 149 -0.12 -5.24 7.22
N TRP A 150 -1.42 -5.49 7.38
CA TRP A 150 -2.32 -5.78 6.26
C TRP A 150 -2.34 -4.61 5.26
N SER A 151 -2.35 -3.37 5.73
CA SER A 151 -2.44 -2.18 4.87
C SER A 151 -1.16 -1.99 4.03
N LEU A 152 -0.01 -2.23 4.65
CA LEU A 152 1.28 -2.24 3.96
C LEU A 152 1.37 -3.37 2.92
N SER A 153 0.83 -4.56 3.25
CA SER A 153 0.75 -5.68 2.30
C SER A 153 -0.03 -5.30 1.04
N VAL A 154 -1.20 -4.66 1.19
CA VAL A 154 -1.99 -4.14 0.07
C VAL A 154 -1.22 -3.08 -0.73
N GLU A 155 -0.54 -2.15 -0.05
CA GLU A 155 0.26 -1.12 -0.71
C GLU A 155 1.39 -1.73 -1.56
N VAL A 156 2.11 -2.72 -1.04
CA VAL A 156 3.18 -3.40 -1.78
C VAL A 156 2.61 -4.21 -2.96
N GLN A 157 1.47 -4.90 -2.79
CA GLN A 157 0.78 -5.58 -3.88
C GLN A 157 0.37 -4.59 -4.99
N PHE A 158 -0.15 -3.42 -4.62
CA PHE A 158 -0.45 -2.36 -5.58
C PHE A 158 0.82 -1.89 -6.30
N TYR A 159 1.95 -1.71 -5.60
CA TYR A 159 3.20 -1.28 -6.24
C TYR A 159 3.67 -2.27 -7.30
N LEU A 160 3.52 -3.58 -7.07
CA LEU A 160 3.84 -4.61 -8.06
C LEU A 160 2.92 -4.54 -9.29
N PHE A 161 1.65 -4.17 -9.10
CA PHE A 161 0.66 -4.08 -10.17
C PHE A 161 0.69 -2.73 -10.92
N ALA A 162 1.14 -1.65 -10.28
CA ALA A 162 1.01 -0.29 -10.79
C ALA A 162 1.72 -0.04 -12.14
N PRO A 163 2.95 -0.55 -12.41
CA PRO A 163 3.57 -0.40 -13.73
C PRO A 163 2.79 -1.07 -14.85
N LEU A 164 2.19 -2.24 -14.58
CA LEU A 164 1.34 -2.93 -15.55
C LEU A 164 0.06 -2.13 -15.81
N LEU A 165 -0.58 -1.62 -14.76
CA LEU A 165 -1.78 -0.78 -14.89
C LEU A 165 -1.47 0.49 -15.70
N GLN A 166 -0.36 1.16 -15.41
CA GLN A 166 0.07 2.33 -16.17
C GLN A 166 0.36 1.98 -17.62
N TYR A 167 1.01 0.86 -17.89
CA TYR A 167 1.27 0.39 -19.25
C TYR A 167 -0.03 0.23 -20.04
N LEU A 168 -1.02 -0.48 -19.47
CA LEU A 168 -2.34 -0.66 -20.07
C LEU A 168 -3.03 0.68 -20.34
N ILE A 169 -3.05 1.60 -19.37
CA ILE A 169 -3.64 2.94 -19.56
C ILE A 169 -2.92 3.72 -20.66
N SER A 170 -1.59 3.67 -20.70
CA SER A 170 -0.79 4.39 -21.70
C SER A 170 -0.91 3.83 -23.12
N SER A 171 -1.24 2.54 -23.25
CA SER A 171 -1.46 1.87 -24.54
C SER A 171 -2.76 2.30 -25.22
N ILE A 172 -3.70 2.89 -24.46
CA ILE A 172 -4.98 3.38 -24.98
C ILE A 172 -4.79 4.75 -25.63
N GLN A 173 -5.08 4.80 -26.93
CA GLN A 173 -5.05 6.04 -27.71
C GLN A 173 -6.28 6.90 -27.39
N GLY A 174 -6.08 8.19 -27.19
CA GLY A 174 -7.16 9.14 -26.86
C GLY A 174 -7.40 9.33 -25.36
N ALA A 175 -7.47 10.60 -24.93
CA ALA A 175 -7.65 10.96 -23.52
C ALA A 175 -9.02 10.53 -22.97
N GLN A 176 -10.07 10.57 -23.78
CA GLN A 176 -11.42 10.15 -23.39
C GLN A 176 -11.47 8.65 -23.10
N LEU A 177 -10.85 7.81 -23.94
CA LEU A 177 -10.81 6.37 -23.74
C LEU A 177 -10.00 5.99 -22.50
N ARG A 178 -8.88 6.68 -22.24
CA ARG A 178 -8.12 6.49 -20.99
C ARG A 178 -8.95 6.86 -19.75
N LEU A 179 -9.70 7.95 -19.81
CA LEU A 179 -10.60 8.36 -18.73
C LEU A 179 -11.69 7.30 -18.51
N VAL A 180 -12.36 6.86 -19.58
CA VAL A 180 -13.41 5.82 -19.50
C VAL A 180 -12.85 4.53 -18.91
N PHE A 181 -11.67 4.08 -19.34
CA PHE A 181 -11.04 2.88 -18.80
C PHE A 181 -10.70 3.02 -17.30
N THR A 182 -10.16 4.17 -16.89
CA THR A 182 -9.83 4.44 -15.48
C THR A 182 -11.09 4.50 -14.61
N LEU A 183 -12.15 5.14 -15.12
CA LEU A 183 -13.46 5.18 -14.48
C LEU A 183 -14.11 3.80 -14.41
N ALA A 184 -13.96 2.96 -15.44
CA ALA A 184 -14.46 1.59 -15.44
C ALA A 184 -13.78 0.74 -14.35
N ILE A 185 -12.45 0.82 -14.21
CA ILE A 185 -11.71 0.12 -13.15
C ILE A 185 -12.14 0.63 -11.76
N THR A 186 -12.23 1.94 -11.59
CA THR A 186 -12.65 2.57 -10.33
C THR A 186 -14.07 2.14 -9.97
N SER A 187 -14.99 2.14 -10.94
CA SER A 187 -16.39 1.75 -10.74
C SER A 187 -16.53 0.26 -10.45
N ALA A 188 -15.77 -0.61 -11.14
CA ALA A 188 -15.75 -2.04 -10.86
C ALA A 188 -15.22 -2.33 -9.45
N SER A 189 -14.17 -1.64 -9.02
CA SER A 189 -13.64 -1.75 -7.66
C SER A 189 -14.65 -1.29 -6.60
N LEU A 190 -15.33 -0.15 -6.82
CA LEU A 190 -16.40 0.33 -5.94
C LEU A 190 -17.60 -0.63 -5.90
N PHE A 191 -17.96 -1.21 -7.04
CA PHE A 191 -19.02 -2.21 -7.13
C PHE A 191 -18.66 -3.44 -6.30
N HIS A 192 -17.44 -3.98 -6.46
CA HIS A 192 -16.92 -5.07 -5.64
C HIS A 192 -16.85 -4.72 -4.14
N TYR A 193 -16.52 -3.47 -3.79
CA TYR A 193 -16.56 -2.98 -2.42
C TYR A 193 -18.00 -2.96 -1.85
N GLY A 194 -19.01 -2.77 -2.68
CA GLY A 194 -20.41 -2.75 -2.29
C GLY A 194 -21.01 -4.13 -1.96
N PHE A 195 -20.39 -5.23 -2.41
CA PHE A 195 -20.91 -6.58 -2.14
C PHE A 195 -20.68 -7.03 -0.68
N PRO A 196 -21.66 -7.74 -0.10
CA PRO A 196 -21.57 -8.24 1.27
C PRO A 196 -20.66 -9.49 1.35
N ASN A 197 -19.34 -9.30 1.28
CA ASN A 197 -18.34 -10.37 1.48
C ASN A 197 -17.45 -10.13 2.73
N GLY A 198 -18.05 -9.68 3.84
CA GLY A 198 -17.40 -9.60 5.17
C GLY A 198 -16.01 -8.94 5.17
N SER A 199 -14.99 -9.70 5.61
CA SER A 199 -13.58 -9.29 5.72
C SER A 199 -12.90 -8.95 4.39
N SER A 200 -13.29 -9.61 3.30
CA SER A 200 -12.66 -9.42 1.97
C SER A 200 -12.83 -8.01 1.41
N ARG A 201 -13.92 -7.33 1.78
CA ARG A 201 -14.18 -5.92 1.43
C ARG A 201 -13.07 -4.99 1.91
N PHE A 202 -12.53 -5.26 3.10
CA PHE A 202 -11.54 -4.41 3.74
C PHE A 202 -10.12 -4.75 3.32
N PHE A 203 -9.80 -6.04 3.19
CA PHE A 203 -8.42 -6.51 3.03
C PHE A 203 -8.00 -6.80 1.58
N SER A 204 -8.95 -6.94 0.66
CA SER A 204 -8.62 -7.29 -0.73
C SER A 204 -8.18 -6.07 -1.53
N LEU A 205 -7.11 -6.22 -2.31
CA LEU A 205 -6.66 -5.20 -3.25
C LEU A 205 -7.76 -4.84 -4.28
N PRO A 206 -8.50 -5.79 -4.89
CA PRO A 206 -9.54 -5.46 -5.86
C PRO A 206 -10.66 -4.55 -5.31
N CYS A 207 -11.12 -4.77 -4.07
CA CYS A 207 -12.12 -3.90 -3.43
C CYS A 207 -11.57 -2.52 -3.04
N ARG A 208 -10.24 -2.39 -2.94
CA ARG A 208 -9.53 -1.17 -2.51
C ARG A 208 -8.92 -0.39 -3.68
N LEU A 209 -8.90 -0.98 -4.87
CA LEU A 209 -8.25 -0.42 -6.05
C LEU A 209 -8.78 0.98 -6.41
N TRP A 210 -10.07 1.26 -6.17
CA TRP A 210 -10.67 2.59 -6.39
C TRP A 210 -9.93 3.72 -5.66
N GLN A 211 -9.32 3.42 -4.51
CA GLN A 211 -8.57 4.41 -3.72
C GLN A 211 -7.28 4.77 -4.43
N PHE A 212 -6.59 3.78 -4.98
CA PHE A 212 -5.37 4.00 -5.73
C PHE A 212 -5.62 4.63 -7.10
N THR A 213 -6.74 4.34 -7.76
CA THR A 213 -7.05 4.89 -9.10
C THR A 213 -7.65 6.28 -9.07
N THR A 214 -8.19 6.72 -7.93
CA THR A 214 -8.69 8.09 -7.75
C THR A 214 -7.59 9.10 -7.42
N GLY A 215 -6.45 8.64 -6.89
CA GLY A 215 -5.25 9.44 -6.65
C GLY A 215 -4.42 9.59 -7.92
#